data_AF-A0A3C0R517-F1
#
_entry.id   AF-A0A3C0R517-F1
#
_cell.length_a   1.000
_cell.length_b   1.000
_cell.length_c   1.000
_cell.angle_alpha   90.00
_cell.angle_beta   90.00
_cell.angle_gamma   90.00
#
_symmetry.space_group_name_H-M   'P 1'
#
loop_
_entity.id
_entity.type
_entity.pdbx_description
1 polymer ?
#
loop_
_entity_poly.entity_id
_entity_poly.type
_entity_poly.pdbx_seq_one_letter_code
_entity_poly.pdbx_strand_id
1 'polypeptide(L)' 'MTEQFAYVTISGMALLRGLFWLALFVFFTFCFIVLFEYGTHDFTNGFQKEAARVKAFVVKQTSKAEQTKK' A
#
# COMPACT_ATOMS: atom_id res chain seq x y z
N MET A 1 -11.14 -11.15 34.19
CA MET A 1 -10.81 -11.86 32.93
C MET A 1 -11.58 -11.32 31.70
N THR A 2 -12.57 -10.46 31.89
CA THR A 2 -13.38 -9.83 30.81
C THR A 2 -12.75 -8.57 30.21
N GLU A 3 -12.00 -7.80 30.98
CA GLU A 3 -11.40 -6.53 30.54
C GLU A 3 -10.25 -6.70 29.53
N GLN A 4 -9.49 -7.80 29.65
CA GLN A 4 -8.40 -8.14 28.72
C GLN A 4 -8.93 -8.50 27.33
N PHE A 5 -10.06 -9.21 27.24
CA PHE A 5 -10.70 -9.51 25.95
C PHE A 5 -11.22 -8.25 25.27
N ALA A 6 -11.85 -7.34 26.02
CA ALA A 6 -12.35 -6.07 25.47
C ALA A 6 -11.22 -5.18 24.93
N TYR A 7 -10.09 -5.07 25.64
CA TYR A 7 -8.92 -4.31 25.17
C TYR A 7 -8.33 -4.92 23.89
N VAL A 8 -8.18 -6.24 23.81
CA VAL A 8 -7.69 -6.94 22.60
C VAL A 8 -8.66 -6.80 21.44
N THR A 9 -9.97 -6.87 21.68
CA THR A 9 -10.99 -6.69 20.63
C THR A 9 -11.04 -5.26 20.11
N ILE A 10 -10.97 -4.24 20.99
CA ILE A 10 -10.89 -2.82 20.58
C ILE A 10 -9.57 -2.57 19.85
N SER A 11 -8.45 -3.09 20.34
CA SER A 11 -7.15 -2.97 19.69
C SER A 11 -7.14 -3.64 18.32
N GLY A 12 -7.73 -4.83 18.19
CA GLY A 12 -7.90 -5.53 16.91
C GLY A 12 -8.76 -4.77 15.90
N MET A 13 -9.94 -4.28 16.31
CA MET A 13 -10.82 -3.48 15.44
C MET A 13 -10.19 -2.13 15.06
N ALA A 14 -9.50 -1.47 15.99
CA ALA A 14 -8.82 -0.21 15.75
C ALA A 14 -7.62 -0.38 14.81
N LEU A 15 -6.84 -1.45 14.98
CA LEU A 15 -5.73 -1.80 14.10
C LEU A 15 -6.23 -2.16 12.70
N LEU A 16 -7.27 -2.97 12.59
CA LEU A 16 -7.83 -3.36 11.30
C LEU A 16 -8.42 -2.15 10.56
N ARG A 17 -9.10 -1.28 11.29
CA ARG A 17 -9.63 -0.01 10.75
C ARG A 17 -8.50 0.95 10.38
N GLY A 18 -7.45 1.07 11.18
CA GLY A 18 -6.28 1.90 10.88
C GLY A 18 -5.52 1.41 9.66
N LEU A 19 -5.28 0.10 9.56
CA LEU A 19 -4.62 -0.53 8.40
C LEU A 19 -5.47 -0.36 7.14
N PHE A 20 -6.79 -0.53 7.24
CA PHE A 20 -7.72 -0.30 6.15
C PHE A 20 -7.65 1.15 5.65
N TRP A 21 -7.72 2.13 6.57
CA TRP A 21 -7.61 3.55 6.22
C TRP A 21 -6.24 3.91 5.63
N LEU A 22 -5.16 3.32 6.13
CA LEU A 22 -3.82 3.52 5.59
C LEU A 22 -3.72 2.94 4.17
N ALA A 23 -4.23 1.73 3.94
CA ALA A 23 -4.25 1.11 2.61
C ALA A 23 -5.06 1.94 1.61
N LEU A 24 -6.25 2.42 2.01
CA LEU A 24 -7.07 3.33 1.21
C LEU A 24 -6.32 4.64 0.92
N PHE A 25 -5.67 5.23 1.92
CA PHE A 25 -4.90 6.46 1.74
C PHE A 25 -3.79 6.29 0.71
N VAL A 26 -3.01 5.21 0.79
CA VAL A 26 -1.93 4.90 -0.18
C VAL A 26 -2.52 4.62 -1.56
N PHE A 27 -3.61 3.86 -1.64
CA PHE A 27 -4.26 3.56 -2.92
C PHE A 27 -4.81 4.83 -3.60
N PHE A 28 -5.52 5.69 -2.85
CA PHE A 28 -6.06 6.93 -3.39
C PHE A 28 -4.96 7.91 -3.77
N THR A 29 -3.92 8.07 -2.96
CA THR A 29 -2.78 8.93 -3.33
C THR A 29 -2.09 8.44 -4.59
N PHE A 30 -1.90 7.12 -4.75
CA PHE A 30 -1.38 6.54 -5.98
C PHE A 30 -2.29 6.81 -7.18
N CYS A 31 -3.60 6.59 -7.04
CA CYS A 31 -4.57 6.93 -8.09
C CYS A 31 -4.54 8.42 -8.43
N PHE A 32 -4.47 9.33 -7.46
CA PHE A 32 -4.38 10.76 -7.75
C PHE A 32 -3.10 11.14 -8.48
N ILE A 33 -1.96 10.55 -8.13
CA ILE A 33 -0.70 10.75 -8.85
C ILE A 33 -0.84 10.33 -10.32
N VAL A 34 -1.34 9.12 -10.56
CA VAL A 34 -1.58 8.62 -11.93
C VAL A 34 -2.56 9.50 -12.68
N LEU A 35 -3.63 9.96 -12.03
CA LEU A 35 -4.66 10.79 -12.63
C LEU A 35 -4.14 12.20 -12.97
N PHE A 36 -3.27 12.78 -12.14
CA PHE A 36 -2.65 14.07 -12.45
C PHE A 36 -1.56 13.97 -13.51
N GLU A 37 -0.81 12.87 -13.56
CA GLU A 37 0.30 12.72 -14.50
C GLU A 37 -0.14 12.27 -15.90
N TYR A 38 -1.14 11.38 -16.00
CA TYR A 38 -1.63 10.83 -17.26
C TYR A 38 -3.03 11.31 -17.66
N GLY A 39 -3.76 11.97 -16.75
CA GLY A 39 -5.15 12.38 -17.00
C GLY A 39 -6.16 11.24 -16.95
N THR A 40 -7.45 11.57 -17.00
CA THR A 40 -8.55 10.60 -16.99
C THR A 40 -8.63 9.75 -18.26
N HIS A 41 -8.10 10.26 -19.38
CA HIS A 41 -8.20 9.62 -20.68
C HIS A 41 -7.27 8.39 -20.81
N ASP A 42 -6.11 8.44 -20.17
CA ASP A 42 -5.10 7.37 -20.19
C ASP A 42 -4.84 6.76 -18.80
N PHE A 43 -5.75 6.97 -17.85
CA PHE A 43 -5.61 6.55 -16.45
C PHE A 43 -5.27 5.06 -16.30
N THR A 44 -5.98 4.17 -17.00
CA THR A 44 -5.75 2.72 -16.90
C THR A 44 -4.37 2.33 -17.43
N ASN A 45 -3.91 2.97 -18.50
CA ASN A 45 -2.61 2.71 -19.12
C ASN A 45 -1.47 3.26 -18.24
N GLY A 46 -1.65 4.48 -17.70
CA GLY A 46 -0.78 5.09 -16.70
C GLY A 46 -0.68 4.26 -15.41
N PHE A 47 -1.81 3.76 -14.91
CA PHE A 47 -1.86 2.93 -13.71
C PHE A 47 -1.06 1.64 -13.88
N GLN A 48 -1.22 0.94 -15.02
CA GLN A 48 -0.46 -0.26 -15.30
C GLN A 48 1.04 0.01 -15.42
N LYS A 49 1.42 1.13 -16.06
CA LYS A 49 2.82 1.54 -16.20
C LYS A 49 3.47 1.86 -14.86
N GLU A 50 2.80 2.64 -14.01
CA GLU A 50 3.31 2.96 -12.67
C GLU A 50 3.30 1.74 -11.75
N ALA A 51 2.28 0.88 -11.82
CA ALA A 51 2.24 -0.38 -11.06
C ALA A 51 3.40 -1.31 -11.45
N ALA A 52 3.73 -1.41 -12.75
CA ALA A 52 4.88 -2.17 -13.22
C ALA A 52 6.20 -1.57 -12.70
N ARG A 53 6.31 -0.24 -12.67
CA ARG A 53 7.48 0.49 -12.16
C ARG A 53 7.68 0.26 -10.65
N VAL A 54 6.61 0.38 -9.86
CA VAL A 54 6.61 0.09 -8.42
C VAL A 54 6.96 -1.36 -8.17
N LYS A 55 6.37 -2.31 -8.91
CA LYS A 55 6.69 -3.74 -8.80
C LYS A 55 8.17 -4.03 -9.08
N ALA A 56 8.72 -3.44 -10.14
CA ALA A 56 10.14 -3.57 -10.48
C ALA A 56 11.04 -2.96 -9.38
N PHE A 57 10.64 -1.83 -8.80
CA PHE A 57 11.37 -1.20 -7.70
C PHE A 57 11.35 -2.08 -6.45
N VAL A 58 10.20 -2.62 -6.06
CA VAL A 58 10.07 -3.53 -4.91
C VAL A 58 10.95 -4.76 -5.12
N VAL A 59 10.83 -5.45 -6.27
CA VAL A 59 11.68 -6.62 -6.59
C VAL A 59 13.16 -6.26 -6.50
N LYS A 60 13.57 -5.12 -7.06
CA LYS A 60 14.96 -4.65 -7.01
C LYS A 60 15.44 -4.39 -5.57
N GLN A 61 14.59 -3.84 -4.70
CA GLN A 61 14.91 -3.64 -3.29
C GLN A 61 15.00 -4.98 -2.53
N THR A 62 14.10 -5.92 -2.81
CA THR A 62 14.13 -7.27 -2.21
C THR A 62 15.39 -8.03 -2.65
N SER A 63 15.75 -7.99 -3.94
CA SER A 63 16.98 -8.61 -4.45
C SER A 63 18.25 -7.95 -3.90
N LYS A 64 18.25 -6.62 -3.70
CA LYS A 64 19.37 -5.93 -3.03
C LYS A 64 19.51 -6.29 -1.55
N ALA A 65 18.39 -6.46 -0.85
CA ALA A 65 18.37 -6.92 0.54
C ALA A 65 18.90 -8.36 0.66
N GLU A 66 18.61 -9.22 -0.33
CA GLU A 66 19.14 -10.60 -0.38
C GLU A 66 20.65 -10.63 -0.65
N GLN A 67 21.14 -9.81 -1.58
CA GLN A 67 22.57 -9.72 -1.91
C GLN A 67 23.44 -9.12 -0.79
N THR A 68 22.86 -8.25 0.05
CA THR A 68 23.58 -7.66 1.20
C THR A 68 23.74 -8.66 2.37
N LYS A 69 23.02 -9.80 2.32
CA LYS A 69 23.05 -10.83 3.36
C LYS A 69 23.96 -12.02 3.05
N LYS A 70 24.67 -12.00 1.91
CA LYS A 70 25.67 -13.02 1.52
C LYS A 70 27.09 -12.51 1.71
#